data_AF-S4W3L7-F1
#
_entry.id   AF-S4W3L7-F1
#
_cell.length_a   1.000
_cell.length_b   1.000
_cell.length_c   1.000
_cell.angle_alpha   90.00
_cell.angle_beta   90.00
_cell.angle_gamma   90.00
#
_symmetry.space_group_name_H-M   'P 1'
#
loop_
_entity.id
_entity.type
_entity.pdbx_description
1 polymer ?
#
loop_
_entity_poly.entity_id
_entity_poly.type
_entity_poly.pdbx_seq_one_letter_code
_entity_poly.pdbx_strand_id
1 'polypeptide(L)'
;GPALFNFSDGRYCGATLDRNGLRPCRYYITSDDRIICGSEVGVIPIHQDLIVQKGRLEPGNMLLVDTKLGKIVDDKTLKETVASKVDFKSWLTKIVRLEDLTSKYAAKNITLDHEMSIDFSITSQKDPRLLAFGYTFEQFSMLLVPMATSGEEPLGSMGDDSTLACLDDNPVLVYDYFKQLFAQ
;
A
#
# COMPACT_ATOMS: atom_id res chain seq x y z
N GLY A 1 0.05 9.24 -1.41
CA GLY A 1 0.97 9.63 -2.50
C GLY A 1 2.21 10.30 -1.92
N PRO A 2 3.10 10.84 -2.76
CA PRO A 2 4.34 11.50 -2.31
C PRO A 2 4.03 12.68 -1.39
N ALA A 3 4.59 12.68 -0.18
CA ALA A 3 4.32 13.75 0.77
C ALA A 3 5.50 14.04 1.70
N LEU A 4 5.73 15.33 1.92
CA LEU A 4 6.53 15.87 3.01
C LEU A 4 5.63 16.83 3.77
N PHE A 5 5.41 16.57 5.06
CA PHE A 5 4.63 17.44 5.92
C PHE A 5 5.55 18.09 6.95
N ASN A 6 5.55 19.42 6.97
CA ASN A 6 6.10 20.19 8.08
C ASN A 6 4.92 20.65 8.94
N PHE A 7 5.04 20.52 10.25
CA PHE A 7 3.95 20.80 11.18
C PHE A 7 4.47 21.40 12.47
N SER A 8 3.60 22.13 13.17
CA SER A 8 3.86 22.61 14.53
C SER A 8 2.55 22.80 15.28
N ASP A 9 2.56 22.56 16.60
CA ASP A 9 1.44 22.80 17.51
C ASP A 9 1.74 23.92 18.53
N GLY A 10 2.81 24.70 18.29
CA GLY A 10 3.30 25.75 19.19
C GLY A 10 4.34 25.27 20.22
N ARG A 11 4.34 23.98 20.58
CA ARG A 11 5.40 23.38 21.42
C ARG A 11 6.32 22.45 20.63
N TYR A 12 5.73 21.63 19.78
CA TYR A 12 6.45 20.74 18.90
C TYR A 12 6.52 21.36 17.52
N CYS A 13 7.66 21.18 16.87
CA CYS A 13 7.86 21.48 15.46
C CYS A 13 8.54 20.27 14.82
N GLY A 14 8.10 19.86 13.64
CA GLY A 14 8.60 18.65 13.03
C GLY A 14 8.31 18.51 11.56
N ALA A 15 8.89 17.45 10.99
CA ALA A 15 8.72 17.02 9.62
C ALA A 15 8.50 15.50 9.56
N THR A 16 7.61 15.05 8.67
CA THR A 16 7.39 13.62 8.40
C THR A 16 7.23 13.37 6.90
N LEU A 17 7.64 12.18 6.47
CA LEU A 17 7.52 11.71 5.09
C LEU A 17 6.40 10.69 4.96
N ASP A 18 5.95 10.51 3.72
CA ASP A 18 5.15 9.35 3.37
C ASP A 18 5.90 8.03 3.59
N ARG A 19 5.16 6.92 3.65
CA ARG A 19 5.70 5.58 3.93
C ARG A 19 6.81 5.12 2.98
N ASN A 20 6.88 5.69 1.78
CA ASN A 20 7.87 5.34 0.76
C ASN A 20 8.97 6.41 0.65
N GLY A 21 8.87 7.53 1.37
CA GLY A 21 9.82 8.65 1.33
C GLY A 21 10.01 9.22 -0.08
N LEU A 22 8.91 9.42 -0.81
CA LEU A 22 8.95 9.87 -2.21
C LEU A 22 9.26 11.36 -2.36
N ARG A 23 9.37 12.10 -1.25
CA ARG A 23 9.81 13.50 -1.22
C ARG A 23 11.09 13.63 -0.38
N PRO A 24 12.06 14.46 -0.79
CA PRO A 24 13.24 14.72 0.03
C PRO A 24 12.92 15.69 1.17
N CYS A 25 13.39 15.40 2.40
CA CYS A 25 13.73 16.43 3.41
C CYS A 25 15.15 16.14 3.90
N ARG A 26 15.96 17.19 3.92
CA ARG A 26 17.30 17.21 4.49
C ARG A 26 17.31 18.21 5.61
N TYR A 27 18.10 17.95 6.64
CA TYR A 27 18.21 18.85 7.77
C TYR A 27 19.65 19.08 8.22
N TYR A 28 19.86 20.26 8.79
CA TYR A 28 21.09 20.67 9.45
C TYR A 28 20.81 20.95 10.92
N ILE A 29 21.72 20.52 11.79
CA ILE A 29 21.76 20.92 13.19
C ILE A 29 23.02 21.77 13.35
N THR A 30 22.86 22.97 13.90
CA THR A 30 23.96 23.91 14.10
C THR A 30 24.35 24.03 15.56
N SER A 31 25.55 24.53 15.82
CA SER A 31 26.11 24.72 17.17
C SER A 31 25.46 25.87 17.94
N ASP A 32 24.74 26.76 17.25
CA ASP A 32 23.94 27.84 17.82
C ASP A 32 22.46 27.47 18.02
N ASP A 33 22.20 26.16 18.24
CA ASP A 33 20.91 25.60 18.61
C ASP A 33 19.77 25.82 17.60
N ARG A 34 20.11 25.77 16.30
CA ARG A 34 19.12 25.81 15.22
C ARG A 34 19.03 24.47 14.52
N ILE A 35 17.80 24.14 14.12
CA ILE A 35 17.52 23.08 13.17
C ILE A 35 16.91 23.68 11.90
N ILE A 36 17.42 23.25 10.75
CA ILE A 36 16.97 23.74 9.45
C ILE A 36 16.63 22.53 8.60
N CYS A 37 15.34 22.23 8.36
CA CYS A 37 14.91 21.26 7.33
C CYS A 37 14.47 22.01 6.07
N GLY A 38 14.81 21.45 4.92
CA GLY A 38 14.29 21.85 3.63
C GLY A 38 14.26 20.67 2.67
N SER A 39 13.57 20.84 1.55
CA SER A 39 13.55 19.82 0.49
C SER A 39 14.93 19.64 -0.18
N GLU A 40 15.79 20.65 -0.08
CA GLU A 40 17.12 20.69 -0.68
C GLU A 40 18.20 21.11 0.30
N VAL A 41 19.46 20.87 -0.07
CA VAL A 41 20.63 21.41 0.64
C VAL A 41 20.92 22.83 0.15
N GLY A 42 21.45 23.68 1.02
CA GLY A 42 21.93 25.02 0.63
C GLY A 42 20.85 26.09 0.40
N VAL A 43 19.60 25.84 0.81
CA VAL A 43 18.50 26.81 0.70
C VAL A 43 18.75 28.05 1.57
N ILE A 44 19.45 27.88 2.70
CA ILE A 44 19.85 28.96 3.60
C ILE A 44 21.38 28.98 3.68
N PRO A 45 22.04 30.14 3.49
CA PRO A 45 23.49 30.26 3.65
C PRO A 45 23.85 30.10 5.15
N ILE A 46 24.70 29.12 5.46
CA ILE A 46 25.16 28.81 6.82
C ILE A 46 26.67 28.59 6.75
N HIS A 47 27.41 29.20 7.68
CA HIS A 47 28.84 28.94 7.81
C HIS A 47 29.09 27.48 8.21
N GLN A 48 30.02 26.84 7.51
CA GLN A 48 30.27 25.40 7.67
C GLN A 48 30.75 25.03 9.07
N ASP A 49 31.45 25.94 9.75
CA ASP A 49 31.95 25.79 11.12
C ASP A 49 30.82 25.71 12.16
N LEU A 50 29.62 26.18 11.82
CA LEU A 50 28.45 26.08 12.68
C LEU A 50 27.75 24.74 12.56
N ILE A 51 28.03 23.92 11.54
CA ILE A 51 27.24 22.71 11.27
C ILE A 51 27.75 21.55 12.13
N VAL A 52 26.94 21.11 13.08
CA VAL A 52 27.21 19.95 13.94
C VAL A 52 26.83 18.65 13.25
N GLN A 53 25.68 18.62 12.58
CA GLN A 53 25.18 17.43 11.91
C GLN A 53 24.43 17.79 10.63
N LYS A 54 24.59 16.93 9.62
CA LYS A 54 23.80 16.92 8.38
C LYS A 54 23.05 15.60 8.31
N GLY A 55 21.76 15.64 8.01
CA GLY A 55 20.95 14.45 7.92
C GLY A 55 19.88 14.54 6.83
N ARG A 56 19.21 13.42 6.61
CA ARG A 56 18.02 13.32 5.76
C ARG A 56 16.94 12.57 6.51
N LEU A 57 15.69 12.91 6.23
CA LEU A 57 14.55 12.18 6.78
C LEU A 57 14.34 10.91 5.96
N GLU A 58 14.18 9.78 6.65
CA GLU A 58 13.98 8.46 6.02
C GLU A 58 12.49 8.07 6.04
N PRO A 59 12.05 7.20 5.12
CA PRO A 59 10.66 6.74 5.08
C PRO A 59 10.23 6.18 6.44
N GLY A 60 9.09 6.66 6.94
CA GLY A 60 8.53 6.24 8.22
C GLY A 60 9.17 6.88 9.46
N ASN A 61 10.26 7.63 9.34
CA ASN A 61 10.86 8.38 10.45
C ASN A 61 10.23 9.78 10.57
N MET A 62 10.18 10.30 11.78
CA MET A 62 9.72 11.64 12.09
C MET A 62 10.87 12.47 12.68
N LEU A 63 11.10 13.65 12.11
CA LEU A 63 11.94 14.66 12.74
C LEU A 63 11.04 15.48 13.67
N LEU A 64 11.29 15.46 14.97
CA LEU A 64 10.48 16.20 15.94
C LEU A 64 11.38 16.95 16.92
N VAL A 65 11.06 18.22 17.17
CA VAL A 65 11.75 19.07 18.12
C VAL A 65 10.75 19.60 19.16
N ASP A 66 11.08 19.42 20.44
CA ASP A 66 10.33 20.02 21.56
C ASP A 66 10.94 21.38 21.88
N THR A 67 10.27 22.46 21.48
CA THR A 67 10.75 23.83 21.68
C THR A 67 10.76 24.25 23.15
N LYS A 68 10.00 23.55 24.01
CA LYS A 68 9.99 23.82 25.45
C LYS A 68 11.19 23.20 26.16
N LEU A 69 11.62 22.02 25.73
CA LEU A 69 12.78 21.32 26.29
C LEU A 69 14.09 21.64 25.55
N GLY A 70 14.02 22.21 24.35
CA GLY A 70 15.18 22.50 23.51
C GLY A 70 15.88 21.24 23.02
N LYS A 71 15.12 20.18 22.68
CA LYS A 71 15.69 18.89 22.30
C LYS A 71 14.99 18.29 21.09
N ILE A 72 15.79 17.63 20.25
CA ILE A 72 15.30 16.75 19.21
C ILE A 72 14.84 15.45 19.87
N VAL A 73 13.61 15.06 19.58
CA VAL A 73 13.01 13.84 20.09
C VAL A 73 13.40 12.68 19.19
N ASP A 74 13.90 11.61 19.79
CA ASP A 74 14.22 10.39 19.06
C ASP A 74 12.93 9.70 18.59
N ASP A 75 12.86 9.37 17.29
CA ASP A 75 11.67 8.81 16.65
C ASP A 75 11.22 7.48 17.28
N LYS A 76 12.17 6.62 17.65
CA LYS A 76 11.86 5.32 18.27
C LYS A 76 11.24 5.53 19.64
N THR A 77 11.87 6.37 20.49
CA THR A 77 11.32 6.68 21.82
C THR A 77 9.96 7.38 21.74
N LEU A 78 9.75 8.25 20.75
CA LEU A 78 8.47 8.90 20.50
C LEU A 78 7.38 7.87 20.18
N LYS A 79 7.66 6.97 19.22
CA LYS A 79 6.72 5.91 18.82
C LYS A 79 6.43 4.95 19.97
N GLU A 80 7.43 4.55 20.74
CA GLU A 80 7.26 3.70 21.93
C GLU A 80 6.37 4.38 22.98
N THR A 81 6.59 5.68 23.22
CA THR A 81 5.79 6.46 24.17
C THR A 81 4.33 6.52 23.74
N VAL A 82 4.06 6.75 22.45
CA VAL A 82 2.70 6.80 21.90
C VAL A 82 2.05 5.42 21.91
N ALA A 83 2.77 4.38 21.49
CA ALA A 83 2.30 3.00 21.48
C ALA A 83 1.97 2.47 22.88
N SER A 84 2.65 2.98 23.92
CA SER A 84 2.44 2.57 25.31
C SER A 84 1.29 3.31 26.01
N LYS A 85 0.67 4.33 25.38
CA LYS A 85 -0.44 5.08 26.00
C LYS A 85 -1.68 4.21 26.22
N VAL A 86 -1.87 3.21 25.39
CA VAL A 86 -3.03 2.33 25.40
C VAL A 86 -2.55 0.91 25.10
N ASP A 87 -3.18 -0.09 25.72
CA ASP A 87 -2.88 -1.50 25.42
C ASP A 87 -3.50 -1.93 24.08
N PHE A 88 -2.90 -1.47 22.98
CA PHE A 88 -3.31 -1.85 21.63
C PHE A 88 -3.20 -3.37 21.40
N LYS A 89 -2.30 -4.06 22.12
CA LYS A 89 -2.14 -5.51 22.01
C LYS A 89 -3.41 -6.23 22.46
N SER A 90 -4.05 -5.80 23.55
CA SER A 90 -5.34 -6.35 24.00
C SER A 90 -6.49 -6.13 23.01
N TRP A 91 -6.38 -5.15 22.12
CA TRP A 91 -7.39 -4.91 21.10
C TRP A 91 -7.17 -5.87 19.93
N LEU A 92 -5.92 -6.07 19.54
CA LEU A 92 -5.54 -6.99 18.47
C LEU A 92 -5.89 -8.46 18.80
N THR A 93 -5.87 -8.86 20.07
CA THR A 93 -6.26 -10.23 20.48
C THR A 93 -7.75 -10.52 20.29
N LYS A 94 -8.58 -9.49 20.13
CA LYS A 94 -10.02 -9.64 19.85
C LYS A 94 -10.32 -9.79 18.36
N ILE A 95 -9.33 -9.57 17.49
CA ILE A 95 -9.48 -9.74 16.05
C ILE A 95 -9.52 -11.24 15.76
N VAL A 96 -10.62 -11.69 15.16
CA VAL A 96 -10.74 -13.05 14.65
C VAL A 96 -10.16 -13.06 13.24
N ARG A 97 -9.08 -13.80 13.04
CA ARG A 97 -8.52 -14.01 11.71
C ARG A 97 -9.09 -15.27 11.07
N LEU A 98 -9.15 -15.29 9.75
CA LEU A 98 -9.68 -16.45 9.03
C LEU A 98 -8.81 -17.69 9.28
N GLU A 99 -7.49 -17.52 9.42
CA GLU A 99 -6.56 -18.62 9.69
C GLU A 99 -6.82 -19.26 11.07
N ASP A 100 -7.19 -18.46 12.06
CA ASP A 100 -7.55 -18.93 13.40
C ASP A 100 -8.85 -19.76 13.37
N LEU A 101 -9.80 -19.37 12.51
CA LEU A 101 -11.04 -20.12 12.30
C LEU A 101 -10.76 -21.45 11.61
N THR A 102 -10.03 -21.45 10.49
CA THR A 102 -9.69 -22.67 9.75
C THR A 102 -8.95 -23.67 10.64
N SER A 103 -8.01 -23.21 11.46
CA SER A 103 -7.29 -24.05 12.43
C SER A 103 -8.21 -24.65 13.50
N LYS A 104 -9.20 -23.88 13.98
CA LYS A 104 -10.20 -24.36 14.95
C LYS A 104 -11.17 -25.37 14.34
N TYR A 105 -11.61 -25.15 13.10
CA TYR A 105 -12.47 -26.08 12.37
C TYR A 105 -11.74 -27.41 12.13
N ALA A 106 -10.48 -27.36 11.68
CA ALA A 106 -9.63 -28.54 11.54
C ALA A 106 -9.44 -29.28 12.87
N ALA A 107 -9.12 -28.58 13.97
CA ALA A 107 -8.94 -29.19 15.29
C ALA A 107 -10.21 -29.84 15.85
N LYS A 108 -11.39 -29.37 15.46
CA LYS A 108 -12.69 -29.93 15.86
C LYS A 108 -13.20 -31.01 14.89
N ASN A 109 -12.43 -31.37 13.86
CA ASN A 109 -12.87 -32.24 12.75
C ASN A 109 -14.21 -31.77 12.15
N ILE A 110 -14.46 -30.46 12.14
CA ILE A 110 -15.62 -29.90 11.48
C ILE A 110 -15.18 -29.61 10.06
N THR A 111 -15.51 -30.51 9.15
CA THR A 111 -15.34 -30.28 7.73
C THR A 111 -16.46 -29.35 7.26
N LEU A 112 -16.08 -28.18 6.73
CA LEU A 112 -16.96 -27.33 5.95
C LEU A 112 -17.01 -27.89 4.53
N ASP A 113 -17.44 -29.15 4.40
CA ASP A 113 -17.57 -29.82 3.11
C ASP A 113 -18.83 -29.29 2.44
N HIS A 114 -18.71 -28.13 1.81
CA HIS A 114 -19.43 -27.96 0.57
C HIS A 114 -18.59 -28.67 -0.49
N GLU A 115 -18.75 -29.99 -0.60
CA GLU A 115 -18.25 -30.71 -1.77
C GLU A 115 -18.92 -30.07 -2.98
N MET A 116 -18.19 -29.19 -3.65
CA MET A 116 -18.53 -28.82 -5.01
C MET A 116 -18.40 -30.12 -5.81
N SER A 117 -19.52 -30.71 -6.17
CA SER A 117 -19.56 -31.81 -7.12
C SER A 117 -19.04 -31.28 -8.46
N ILE A 118 -17.73 -31.43 -8.68
CA ILE A 118 -17.12 -31.08 -9.96
C ILE A 118 -17.49 -32.20 -10.91
N ASP A 119 -18.48 -31.92 -11.76
CA ASP A 119 -18.82 -32.81 -12.86
C ASP A 119 -17.76 -32.65 -13.97
N PHE A 120 -16.80 -33.57 -13.98
CA PHE A 120 -15.74 -33.62 -14.99
C PHE A 120 -16.26 -33.90 -16.42
N SER A 121 -17.55 -34.22 -16.59
CA SER A 121 -18.16 -34.33 -17.92
C SER A 121 -18.47 -32.96 -18.56
N ILE A 122 -18.55 -31.90 -17.75
CA ILE A 122 -18.80 -30.53 -18.21
C ILE A 122 -17.50 -29.94 -18.73
N THR A 123 -17.40 -29.82 -20.06
CA THR A 123 -16.31 -29.08 -20.71
C THR A 123 -16.62 -27.58 -20.68
N SER A 124 -15.58 -26.73 -20.69
CA SER A 124 -15.71 -25.26 -20.75
C SER A 124 -16.60 -24.76 -21.90
N GLN A 125 -16.66 -25.47 -23.03
CA GLN A 125 -17.52 -25.13 -24.16
C GLN A 125 -19.01 -25.48 -23.96
N LYS A 126 -19.32 -26.36 -23.01
CA LYS A 126 -20.67 -26.89 -22.78
C LYS A 126 -21.35 -26.31 -21.53
N ASP A 127 -20.63 -25.51 -20.75
CA ASP A 127 -21.19 -24.91 -19.54
C ASP A 127 -22.00 -23.64 -19.89
N PRO A 128 -23.34 -23.66 -19.78
CA PRO A 128 -24.16 -22.49 -20.09
C PRO A 128 -23.91 -21.32 -19.14
N ARG A 129 -23.33 -21.56 -17.95
CA ARG A 129 -23.01 -20.50 -16.98
C ARG A 129 -21.90 -19.61 -17.50
N LEU A 130 -20.89 -20.18 -18.15
CA LEU A 130 -19.77 -19.42 -18.71
C LEU A 130 -20.30 -18.44 -19.78
N LEU A 131 -21.17 -18.90 -20.67
CA LEU A 131 -21.83 -18.04 -21.65
C LEU A 131 -22.73 -16.98 -21.00
N ALA A 132 -23.49 -17.34 -19.97
CA ALA A 132 -24.36 -16.39 -19.25
C ALA A 132 -23.58 -15.26 -18.57
N PHE A 133 -22.34 -15.52 -18.14
CA PHE A 133 -21.43 -14.51 -17.58
C PHE A 133 -20.51 -13.87 -18.63
N GLY A 134 -20.73 -14.12 -19.92
CA GLY A 134 -19.97 -13.51 -21.02
C GLY A 134 -18.56 -14.08 -21.21
N TYR A 135 -18.23 -15.23 -20.62
CA TYR A 135 -16.95 -15.89 -20.85
C TYR A 135 -16.90 -16.52 -22.24
N THR A 136 -15.85 -16.17 -22.99
CA THR A 136 -15.55 -16.79 -24.28
C THR A 136 -14.50 -17.90 -24.14
N PHE A 137 -14.46 -18.81 -25.11
CA PHE A 137 -13.40 -19.84 -25.17
C PHE A 137 -12.00 -19.21 -25.22
N GLU A 138 -11.89 -18.07 -25.89
CA GLU A 138 -10.65 -17.31 -26.00
C GLU A 138 -10.18 -16.78 -24.65
N GLN A 139 -11.06 -16.10 -23.89
CA GLN A 139 -10.77 -15.65 -22.53
C GLN A 139 -10.37 -16.81 -21.63
N PHE A 140 -11.03 -17.96 -21.77
CA PHE A 140 -10.68 -19.15 -20.99
C PHE A 140 -9.27 -19.67 -21.35
N SER A 141 -8.99 -19.87 -22.64
CA SER A 141 -7.73 -20.44 -23.11
C SER A 141 -6.54 -19.49 -22.98
N MET A 142 -6.74 -18.18 -23.19
CA MET A 142 -5.67 -17.19 -23.20
C MET A 142 -5.48 -16.47 -21.88
N LEU A 143 -6.53 -16.35 -21.05
CA LEU A 143 -6.44 -15.68 -19.75
C LEU A 143 -6.44 -16.68 -18.59
N LEU A 144 -7.50 -17.47 -18.45
CA LEU A 144 -7.70 -18.31 -17.27
C LEU A 144 -6.72 -19.49 -17.19
N VAL A 145 -6.49 -20.21 -18.29
CA VAL A 145 -5.59 -21.37 -18.31
C VAL A 145 -4.13 -20.99 -17.97
N PRO A 146 -3.55 -19.92 -18.55
CA PRO A 146 -2.23 -19.44 -18.13
C PRO A 146 -2.20 -19.06 -16.65
N MET A 147 -3.14 -18.25 -16.15
CA MET A 147 -3.19 -17.88 -14.73
C MET A 147 -3.25 -19.11 -13.80
N ALA A 148 -4.02 -20.13 -14.17
CA ALA A 148 -4.14 -21.35 -13.39
C ALA A 148 -2.87 -22.22 -13.39
N THR A 149 -2.07 -22.17 -14.46
CA THR A 149 -0.89 -23.03 -14.63
C THR A 149 0.40 -22.35 -14.20
N SER A 150 0.58 -21.05 -14.47
CA SER A 150 1.78 -20.28 -14.08
C SER A 150 1.63 -19.51 -12.78
N GLY A 151 0.39 -19.22 -12.34
CA GLY A 151 0.14 -18.34 -11.20
C GLY A 151 0.35 -16.85 -11.48
N GLU A 152 0.55 -16.47 -12.75
CA GLU A 152 0.78 -15.10 -13.21
C GLU A 152 -0.22 -14.70 -14.29
N GLU A 153 -0.48 -13.40 -14.43
CA GLU A 153 -1.31 -12.91 -15.53
C GLU A 153 -0.60 -13.10 -16.89
N PRO A 154 -1.33 -13.46 -17.95
CA PRO A 154 -0.73 -13.68 -19.26
C PRO A 154 -0.32 -12.36 -19.90
N LEU A 155 0.85 -12.38 -20.55
CA LEU A 155 1.37 -11.24 -21.28
C LEU A 155 0.85 -11.23 -22.73
N GLY A 156 0.38 -10.07 -23.17
CA GLY A 156 0.02 -9.78 -24.55
C GLY A 156 0.95 -8.74 -25.18
N SER A 157 0.77 -8.49 -26.47
CA SER A 157 1.47 -7.42 -27.19
C SER A 157 0.53 -6.79 -28.22
N MET A 158 0.95 -5.67 -28.81
CA MET A 158 0.12 -4.78 -29.65
C MET A 158 -0.90 -3.95 -28.85
N GLY A 159 -1.49 -2.96 -29.52
CA GLY A 159 -2.55 -2.12 -28.95
C GLY A 159 -3.88 -2.87 -28.87
N ASP A 160 -4.77 -2.34 -28.03
CA ASP A 160 -6.17 -2.75 -28.01
C ASP A 160 -6.92 -2.03 -29.14
N ASP A 161 -7.13 -2.74 -30.25
CA ASP A 161 -7.86 -2.25 -31.44
C ASP A 161 -9.38 -2.48 -31.32
N SER A 162 -9.88 -2.92 -30.15
CA SER A 162 -11.31 -3.11 -29.93
C SER A 162 -12.07 -1.77 -29.84
N THR A 163 -13.37 -1.82 -30.16
CA THR A 163 -14.25 -0.67 -29.96
C THR A 163 -14.40 -0.35 -28.48
N LEU A 164 -14.58 0.94 -28.16
CA LEU A 164 -14.93 1.32 -26.79
C LEU A 164 -16.23 0.62 -26.39
N ALA A 165 -16.31 0.18 -25.13
CA ALA A 165 -17.46 -0.56 -24.60
C ALA A 165 -18.83 0.10 -24.87
N CYS A 166 -18.89 1.44 -24.90
CA CYS A 166 -20.12 2.18 -25.18
C CYS A 166 -20.50 2.29 -26.67
N LEU A 167 -19.60 1.90 -27.57
CA LEU A 167 -19.77 1.92 -29.02
C LEU A 167 -19.81 0.50 -29.61
N ASP A 168 -19.59 -0.53 -28.79
CA ASP A 168 -19.62 -1.92 -29.25
C ASP A 168 -21.07 -2.36 -29.47
N ASP A 169 -21.33 -2.97 -30.62
CA ASP A 169 -22.63 -3.56 -30.94
C ASP A 169 -22.84 -4.91 -30.22
N ASN A 170 -21.75 -5.52 -29.72
CA ASN A 170 -21.78 -6.78 -28.98
C ASN A 170 -22.01 -6.55 -27.48
N PRO A 171 -22.56 -7.54 -26.76
CA PRO A 171 -22.67 -7.48 -25.31
C PRO A 171 -21.29 -7.45 -24.66
N VAL A 172 -20.96 -6.32 -24.05
CA VAL A 172 -19.74 -6.11 -23.24
C VAL A 172 -20.01 -6.24 -21.75
N LEU A 173 -18.98 -6.57 -20.97
CA LEU A 173 -19.10 -6.70 -19.52
C LEU A 173 -19.03 -5.33 -18.85
N VAL A 174 -19.64 -5.23 -17.66
CA VAL A 174 -19.64 -3.99 -16.87
C VAL A 174 -18.21 -3.50 -16.60
N TYR A 175 -17.26 -4.42 -16.42
CA TYR A 175 -15.87 -4.11 -16.12
C TYR A 175 -15.15 -3.39 -17.28
N ASP A 176 -15.59 -3.56 -18.53
CA ASP A 176 -14.96 -2.95 -19.71
C ASP A 176 -15.15 -1.42 -19.76
N TYR A 177 -16.16 -0.91 -19.04
CA TYR A 177 -16.43 0.51 -18.87
C TYR A 177 -15.50 1.19 -17.85
N PHE A 178 -14.89 0.42 -16.95
CA PHE A 178 -14.02 0.95 -15.91
C PHE A 178 -12.57 0.86 -16.35
N LYS A 179 -11.99 2.00 -16.74
CA LYS A 179 -10.57 2.08 -17.08
C LYS A 179 -9.74 2.37 -15.83
N GLN A 180 -8.70 1.55 -15.61
CA GLN A 180 -7.80 1.73 -14.49
C GLN A 180 -7.04 3.05 -14.62
N LEU A 181 -7.16 3.90 -13.60
CA LEU A 181 -6.34 5.09 -13.52
C LEU A 181 -4.92 4.71 -13.12
N PHE A 182 -3.94 5.43 -13.67
CA PHE A 182 -2.55 5.31 -13.29
C PHE A 182 -1.97 6.69 -12.98
N ALA A 183 -0.96 6.72 -12.12
CA ALA A 183 -0.19 7.93 -11.87
C ALA A 183 0.78 8.16 -13.04
N GLN A 184 0.76 9.37 -13.59
CA GLN A 184 1.71 9.86 -14.61
C GLN A 184 2.67 10.85 -13.97
#